data_AF-A0A0W8CH03-F1
#
_entry.id   AF-A0A0W8CH03-F1
#
_cell.length_a   1.000
_cell.length_b   1.000
_cell.length_c   1.000
_cell.angle_alpha   90.00
_cell.angle_beta   90.00
_cell.angle_gamma   90.00
#
_symmetry.space_group_name_H-M   'P 1'
#
loop_
_entity.id
_entity.type
_entity.pdbx_description
1 polymer ?
#
loop_
_entity_poly.entity_id
_entity_poly.type
_entity_poly.pdbx_seq_one_letter_code
_entity_poly.pdbx_strand_id
1 'polypeptide(L)'
;MMFAWYIPKSYMAAITSRRHDWASMVVWIENPSLEIPEILGVSLSNSANGYLRYTGNIYDWNFSGYVARSRRRDRDIPGSSTSLRVEHTVRKDFRSAFLNLAQTDGDYQDLIMWGQLTEEARMALNTTDFGRSKVPFNDGNFLIKLRQAYPF
;
A
#
# COMPACT_ATOMS: atom_id res chain seq x y z
N MET A 1 -6.11 1.15 -8.79
CA MET A 1 -6.08 -0.22 -8.21
C MET A 1 -5.88 -0.13 -6.71
N MET A 2 -6.50 -1.01 -5.90
CA MET A 2 -6.26 -1.09 -4.45
C MET A 2 -5.60 -2.43 -4.10
N PHE A 3 -4.52 -2.37 -3.34
CA PHE A 3 -3.81 -3.50 -2.76
C PHE A 3 -3.98 -3.45 -1.24
N ALA A 4 -4.02 -4.62 -0.60
CA ALA A 4 -4.15 -4.69 0.84
C ALA A 4 -3.41 -5.89 1.44
N TRP A 5 -2.93 -5.70 2.66
CA TRP A 5 -2.21 -6.70 3.42
C TRP A 5 -2.87 -6.89 4.78
N TYR A 6 -3.01 -8.14 5.18
CA TYR A 6 -3.42 -8.50 6.53
C TYR A 6 -2.19 -8.76 7.39
N ILE A 7 -2.13 -8.11 8.55
CA ILE A 7 -1.11 -8.33 9.57
C ILE A 7 -1.78 -8.90 10.83
N PRO A 8 -1.31 -10.02 11.41
CA PRO A 8 -1.99 -10.64 12.56
C PRO A 8 -2.08 -9.77 13.82
N LYS A 9 -1.17 -8.80 13.98
CA LYS A 9 -1.08 -7.87 15.11
C LYS A 9 -0.69 -6.49 14.62
N SER A 10 -1.27 -5.45 15.18
CA SER A 10 -0.79 -4.08 14.94
C SER A 10 0.20 -3.65 15.99
N TYR A 11 0.89 -2.54 15.70
CA TYR A 11 1.91 -1.97 16.57
C TYR A 11 1.65 -0.49 16.84
N MET A 12 2.03 -0.03 18.03
CA MET A 12 2.08 1.39 18.42
C MET A 12 3.27 1.55 19.37
N ALA A 13 4.11 2.56 19.22
CA ALA A 13 5.33 2.72 20.01
C ALA A 13 6.22 1.45 20.03
N ALA A 14 6.35 0.78 18.87
CA ALA A 14 7.08 -0.47 18.68
C ALA A 14 6.64 -1.66 19.57
N ILE A 15 5.51 -1.56 20.25
CA ILE A 15 4.91 -2.65 21.03
C ILE A 15 3.61 -3.12 20.38
N THR A 16 3.27 -4.40 20.57
CA THR A 16 2.01 -4.96 20.07
C THR A 16 0.84 -4.28 20.76
N SER A 17 -0.10 -3.73 19.98
CA SER A 17 -1.19 -2.90 20.53
C SER A 17 -2.58 -3.54 20.41
N ARG A 18 -2.86 -4.28 19.33
CA ARG A 18 -4.15 -4.98 19.12
C ARG A 18 -3.96 -6.18 18.21
N ARG A 19 -4.94 -7.09 18.26
CA ARG A 19 -5.10 -8.18 17.29
C ARG A 19 -5.65 -7.60 15.99
N HIS A 20 -5.14 -8.09 14.86
CA HIS A 20 -5.48 -7.68 13.50
C HIS A 20 -4.98 -6.29 13.11
N ASP A 21 -4.46 -6.21 11.90
CA ASP A 21 -4.29 -4.98 11.16
C ASP A 21 -4.51 -5.23 9.67
N TRP A 22 -5.00 -4.20 9.00
CA TRP A 22 -5.19 -4.16 7.56
C TRP A 22 -4.53 -2.89 7.07
N ALA A 23 -3.56 -3.06 6.18
CA ALA A 23 -2.90 -1.98 5.49
C ALA A 23 -3.38 -1.97 4.03
N SER A 24 -3.47 -0.80 3.41
CA SER A 24 -3.83 -0.69 1.99
C SER A 24 -3.09 0.40 1.26
N MET A 25 -2.85 0.13 -0.02
CA MET A 25 -2.31 1.05 -1.00
C MET A 25 -3.33 1.22 -2.13
N VAL A 26 -3.53 2.45 -2.58
CA VAL A 26 -4.25 2.74 -3.83
C VAL A 26 -3.26 3.34 -4.82
N VAL A 27 -3.10 2.68 -5.96
CA VAL A 27 -2.31 3.17 -7.09
C VAL A 27 -3.27 3.75 -8.12
N TRP A 28 -3.12 5.03 -8.42
CA TRP A 28 -3.88 5.78 -9.42
C TRP A 28 -3.06 5.79 -10.70
N ILE A 29 -3.60 5.18 -11.74
CA ILE A 29 -2.97 5.07 -13.06
C ILE A 29 -3.82 5.79 -14.09
N GLU A 30 -3.18 6.23 -15.18
CA GLU A 30 -3.87 6.90 -16.27
C GLU A 30 -4.88 5.98 -16.95
N ASN A 31 -4.41 4.91 -17.59
CA ASN A 31 -5.24 4.00 -18.36
C ASN A 31 -4.82 2.54 -18.16
N PRO A 32 -5.67 1.68 -17.57
CA PRO A 32 -5.36 0.27 -17.34
C PRO A 32 -5.26 -0.57 -18.62
N SER A 33 -5.70 -0.05 -19.78
CA SER A 33 -5.62 -0.76 -21.07
C SER A 33 -4.28 -0.60 -21.77
N LEU A 34 -3.38 0.24 -21.26
CA LEU A 34 -2.02 0.36 -21.79
C LEU A 34 -1.14 -0.80 -21.29
N GLU A 35 -0.18 -1.21 -22.11
CA GLU A 35 0.81 -2.24 -21.73
C GLU A 35 1.65 -1.79 -20.52
N ILE A 36 1.99 -0.50 -20.48
CA ILE A 36 2.73 0.13 -19.39
C ILE A 36 1.98 1.42 -18.98
N PRO A 37 0.99 1.33 -18.07
CA PRO A 37 0.26 2.50 -17.60
C PRO A 37 1.15 3.43 -16.78
N GLU A 38 0.99 4.75 -16.98
CA GLU A 38 1.62 5.75 -16.11
C GLU A 38 0.96 5.79 -14.73
N ILE A 39 1.78 5.82 -13.67
CA ILE A 39 1.33 6.03 -12.29
C ILE A 39 1.20 7.53 -12.05
N LEU A 40 -0.04 8.01 -11.95
CA LEU A 40 -0.37 9.40 -11.68
C LEU A 40 -0.29 9.75 -10.19
N GLY A 41 -0.48 8.76 -9.32
CA GLY A 41 -0.38 8.97 -7.88
C GLY A 41 -0.53 7.71 -7.06
N VAL A 42 -0.11 7.78 -5.81
CA VAL A 42 -0.13 6.67 -4.86
C VAL A 42 -0.68 7.17 -3.54
N SER A 43 -1.54 6.36 -2.92
CA SER A 43 -2.07 6.65 -1.59
C SER A 43 -1.87 5.47 -0.66
N LEU A 44 -1.24 5.71 0.49
CA LEU A 44 -0.81 4.70 1.44
C LEU A 44 -1.53 4.88 2.77
N SER A 45 -2.17 3.84 3.27
CA SER A 45 -2.93 3.92 4.53
C SER A 45 -2.01 4.26 5.70
N ASN A 46 -2.35 5.31 6.45
CA ASN A 46 -1.57 5.76 7.61
C ASN A 46 -2.28 5.70 8.95
N SER A 47 -3.56 5.35 8.91
CA SER A 47 -4.41 5.12 10.06
C SER A 47 -5.67 4.40 9.58
N ALA A 48 -6.56 4.06 10.51
CA ALA A 48 -7.82 3.41 10.17
C ALA A 48 -8.64 4.20 9.12
N ASN A 49 -8.52 5.53 9.03
CA ASN A 49 -9.31 6.39 8.14
C ASN A 49 -8.48 7.40 7.34
N GLY A 50 -7.17 7.24 7.30
CA GLY A 50 -6.26 8.21 6.69
C GLY A 50 -5.35 7.58 5.66
N TYR A 51 -4.97 8.39 4.68
CA TYR A 51 -4.00 8.07 3.65
C TYR A 51 -2.96 9.17 3.55
N LEU A 52 -1.68 8.79 3.43
CA LEU A 52 -0.66 9.63 2.84
C LEU A 52 -0.86 9.60 1.32
N ARG A 53 -0.76 10.75 0.66
CA ARG A 53 -1.08 10.89 -0.77
C ARG A 53 0.09 11.51 -1.50
N TYR A 54 0.52 10.90 -2.60
CA TYR A 54 1.69 11.28 -3.38
C TYR A 54 1.26 11.43 -4.85
N THR A 55 1.38 12.63 -5.41
CA THR A 55 1.06 12.93 -6.83
C THR A 55 2.24 13.49 -7.62
N GLY A 56 3.29 13.96 -6.93
CA GLY A 56 4.53 14.46 -7.56
C GLY A 56 5.81 14.23 -6.75
N ASN A 57 5.71 13.64 -5.56
CA ASN A 57 6.85 13.29 -4.70
C ASN A 57 7.09 11.77 -4.71
N ILE A 58 6.99 11.17 -5.90
CA ILE A 58 7.35 9.78 -6.15
C ILE A 58 8.59 9.83 -7.04
N TYR A 59 9.72 9.40 -6.50
CA TYR A 59 11.01 9.51 -7.19
C TYR A 59 11.47 8.15 -7.69
N ASP A 60 12.45 8.12 -8.59
CA ASP A 60 12.99 6.89 -9.19
C ASP A 60 13.44 5.86 -8.13
N TRP A 61 14.00 6.32 -7.00
CA TRP A 61 14.41 5.44 -5.90
C TRP A 61 13.26 4.76 -5.15
N ASN A 62 12.02 5.24 -5.34
CA ASN A 62 10.82 4.58 -4.83
C ASN A 62 10.36 3.43 -5.73
N PHE A 63 11.03 3.17 -6.85
CA PHE A 63 10.71 2.07 -7.72
C PHE A 63 11.67 0.90 -7.59
N SER A 64 11.16 -0.31 -7.78
CA SER A 64 11.92 -1.53 -7.56
C SER A 64 13.08 -1.66 -8.54
N GLY A 65 14.23 -2.16 -8.08
CA GLY A 65 15.41 -2.33 -8.93
C GLY A 65 16.17 -1.03 -9.25
N TYR A 66 15.74 0.13 -8.74
CA TYR A 66 16.55 1.34 -8.79
C TYR A 66 17.84 1.16 -7.99
N VAL A 67 18.98 1.55 -8.60
CA VAL A 67 20.30 1.50 -7.96
C VAL A 67 21.00 2.84 -8.08
N ALA A 68 21.20 3.52 -6.94
CA ALA A 68 22.03 4.72 -6.86
C ALA A 68 23.51 4.37 -7.06
N ARG A 69 24.18 5.02 -8.00
CA ARG A 69 25.63 4.87 -8.20
C ARG A 69 26.38 6.03 -7.56
N SER A 70 27.35 5.68 -6.73
CA SER A 70 28.07 6.62 -5.86
C SER A 70 29.14 7.46 -6.57
N ARG A 71 29.54 7.12 -7.80
CA ARG A 71 30.57 7.86 -8.55
C ARG A 71 29.91 8.97 -9.37
N ARG A 72 30.39 10.22 -9.22
CA ARG A 72 29.88 11.44 -9.89
C ARG A 72 29.78 11.38 -11.44
N ARG A 73 30.33 10.36 -12.09
CA ARG A 73 30.24 10.17 -13.57
C ARG A 73 29.35 8.99 -13.98
N ASP A 74 28.96 8.15 -13.04
CA ASP A 74 28.09 7.02 -13.31
C ASP A 74 26.65 7.48 -13.19
N ARG A 75 25.83 7.16 -14.19
CA ARG A 75 24.38 7.37 -14.10
C ARG A 75 23.77 6.30 -13.20
N ASP A 76 22.76 6.69 -12.44
CA ASP A 76 21.93 5.76 -11.68
C ASP A 76 21.28 4.75 -12.63
N ILE A 77 21.02 3.55 -12.11
CA ILE A 77 20.30 2.53 -12.87
C ILE A 77 18.81 2.74 -12.59
N PRO A 78 17.99 3.07 -13.60
CA PRO A 78 16.56 3.23 -13.42
C PRO A 78 15.94 1.90 -12.99
N GLY A 79 14.97 1.98 -12.09
CA GLY A 79 14.16 0.83 -11.68
C GLY A 79 13.02 0.55 -12.66
N SER A 80 12.09 -0.29 -12.20
CA SER A 80 10.78 -0.47 -12.82
C SER A 80 10.01 0.85 -12.91
N SER A 81 9.14 1.03 -13.90
CA SER A 81 8.20 2.17 -13.96
C SER A 81 6.83 1.84 -13.36
N THR A 82 6.59 0.58 -12.99
CA THR A 82 5.27 0.09 -12.55
C THR A 82 5.29 -0.54 -11.15
N SER A 83 6.46 -0.84 -10.62
CA SER A 83 6.64 -1.53 -9.33
C SER A 83 7.17 -0.58 -8.28
N LEU A 84 6.29 -0.16 -7.37
CA LEU A 84 6.62 0.73 -6.25
C LEU A 84 7.16 -0.04 -5.04
N ARG A 85 8.13 0.54 -4.36
CA ARG A 85 8.64 0.11 -3.06
C ARG A 85 7.77 0.72 -1.96
N VAL A 86 7.19 -0.14 -1.13
CA VAL A 86 6.34 0.25 0.00
C VAL A 86 6.81 -0.49 1.24
N GLU A 87 6.87 0.20 2.36
CA GLU A 87 7.23 -0.38 3.66
C GLU A 87 6.06 -0.31 4.64
N HIS A 88 5.97 -1.31 5.51
CA HIS A 88 5.11 -1.27 6.70
C HIS A 88 5.95 -0.77 7.89
N THR A 89 5.83 0.52 8.18
CA THR A 89 6.66 1.23 9.15
C THR A 89 6.10 1.06 10.56
N VAL A 90 6.95 0.60 11.49
CA VAL A 90 6.70 0.60 12.94
C VAL A 90 7.69 1.56 13.61
N ARG A 91 7.18 2.52 14.38
CA ARG A 91 8.00 3.55 15.03
C ARG A 91 7.91 3.45 16.55
N LYS A 92 8.92 3.99 17.24
CA LYS A 92 8.96 4.11 18.70
C LYS A 92 8.13 5.27 19.26
N ASP A 93 7.65 6.18 18.39
CA ASP A 93 6.69 7.21 18.79
C ASP A 93 5.28 6.62 18.93
N PHE A 94 4.36 7.37 19.52
CA PHE A 94 2.98 6.92 19.79
C PHE A 94 2.09 6.78 18.55
N ARG A 95 2.67 6.72 17.34
CA ARG A 95 1.91 6.49 16.11
C ARG A 95 1.66 4.98 15.93
N SER A 96 0.49 4.66 15.39
CA SER A 96 0.21 3.29 14.92
C SER A 96 1.10 2.98 13.71
N ALA A 97 1.35 1.69 13.46
CA ALA A 97 1.99 1.25 12.23
C ALA A 97 1.25 1.76 10.98
N PHE A 98 1.99 2.07 9.92
CA PHE A 98 1.46 2.63 8.69
C PHE A 98 2.27 2.22 7.46
N LEU A 99 1.71 2.43 6.27
CA LEU A 99 2.45 2.30 5.03
C LEU A 99 3.13 3.60 4.62
N ASN A 100 4.34 3.48 4.09
CA ASN A 100 5.10 4.59 3.52
C ASN A 100 5.83 4.16 2.25
N LEU A 101 6.22 5.11 1.40
CA LEU A 101 7.12 4.82 0.28
C LEU A 101 8.48 4.43 0.84
N ALA A 102 9.04 3.34 0.32
CA ALA A 102 10.35 2.86 0.71
C ALA A 102 11.42 3.23 -0.31
N GLN A 103 12.69 3.06 0.07
CA GLN A 103 13.85 3.25 -0.80
C GLN A 103 14.62 1.95 -1.03
N THR A 104 14.19 0.86 -0.40
CA THR A 104 14.78 -0.46 -0.51
C THR A 104 13.79 -1.42 -1.14
N ASP A 105 14.29 -2.37 -1.93
CA ASP A 105 13.46 -3.44 -2.46
C ASP A 105 12.89 -4.28 -1.31
N GLY A 106 11.61 -4.62 -1.44
CA GLY A 106 10.94 -5.60 -0.60
C GLY A 106 10.62 -6.85 -1.41
N ASP A 107 9.73 -7.67 -0.87
CA ASP A 107 9.27 -8.90 -1.51
C ASP A 107 7.91 -8.70 -2.16
N TYR A 108 7.63 -9.53 -3.18
CA TYR A 108 6.28 -9.72 -3.70
C TYR A 108 5.55 -10.79 -2.89
N GLN A 109 4.22 -10.70 -2.85
CA GLN A 109 3.35 -11.72 -2.27
C GLN A 109 2.41 -12.23 -3.35
N ASP A 110 1.95 -13.48 -3.19
CA ASP A 110 0.95 -14.04 -4.09
C ASP A 110 -0.33 -13.20 -4.05
N LEU A 111 -0.70 -12.67 -5.21
CA LEU A 111 -1.86 -11.80 -5.36
C LEU A 111 -3.11 -12.64 -5.61
N ILE A 112 -4.16 -12.35 -4.84
CA ILE A 112 -5.53 -12.81 -5.10
C ILE A 112 -6.46 -11.59 -5.21
N MET A 113 -7.15 -11.45 -6.34
CA MET A 113 -8.08 -10.34 -6.57
C MET A 113 -9.43 -10.62 -5.90
N TRP A 114 -10.14 -9.56 -5.52
CA TRP A 114 -11.49 -9.69 -4.93
C TRP A 114 -12.43 -10.54 -5.80
N GLY A 115 -12.41 -10.34 -7.12
CA GLY A 115 -13.22 -11.12 -8.07
C GLY A 115 -12.78 -12.57 -8.28
N GLN A 116 -11.60 -12.97 -7.78
CA GLN A 116 -11.09 -14.35 -7.83
C GLN A 116 -11.36 -15.13 -6.54
N LEU A 117 -11.75 -14.45 -5.45
CA LEU A 117 -12.10 -15.12 -4.20
C LEU A 117 -13.38 -15.93 -4.34
N THR A 118 -13.49 -17.01 -3.57
CA THR A 118 -14.74 -17.74 -3.44
C THR A 118 -15.81 -16.87 -2.77
N GLU A 119 -17.08 -17.26 -2.92
CA GLU A 119 -18.17 -16.55 -2.27
C GLU A 119 -18.02 -16.56 -0.74
N GLU A 120 -17.59 -17.68 -0.17
CA GLU A 120 -17.40 -17.85 1.27
C GLU A 120 -16.28 -16.93 1.78
N ALA A 121 -15.19 -16.79 1.03
CA ALA A 121 -14.10 -15.89 1.38
C ALA A 121 -14.54 -14.42 1.34
N ARG A 122 -15.30 -14.02 0.31
CA ARG A 122 -15.87 -12.67 0.22
C ARG A 122 -16.85 -12.40 1.37
N MET A 123 -17.74 -13.35 1.65
CA MET A 123 -18.67 -13.27 2.77
C MET A 123 -17.94 -13.10 4.10
N ALA A 124 -16.91 -13.92 4.35
CA ALA A 124 -16.11 -13.82 5.58
C ALA A 124 -15.44 -12.45 5.71
N LEU A 125 -14.86 -11.90 4.64
CA LEU A 125 -14.22 -10.57 4.65
C LEU A 125 -15.24 -9.41 4.77
N ASN A 126 -16.49 -9.63 4.37
CA ASN A 126 -17.57 -8.67 4.55
C ASN A 126 -18.13 -8.66 5.99
N THR A 127 -18.19 -9.82 6.67
CA THR A 127 -18.93 -9.96 7.94
C THR A 127 -18.04 -10.14 9.18
N THR A 128 -16.80 -10.61 9.04
CA THR A 128 -15.93 -10.89 10.19
C THR A 128 -15.54 -9.60 10.90
N ASP A 129 -15.63 -9.62 12.23
CA ASP A 129 -15.14 -8.52 13.06
C ASP A 129 -13.63 -8.63 13.28
N PHE A 130 -12.86 -7.82 12.54
CA PHE A 130 -11.42 -7.60 12.75
C PHE A 130 -11.14 -6.54 13.84
N GLY A 131 -12.12 -6.26 14.71
CA GLY A 131 -12.05 -5.29 15.79
C GLY A 131 -11.91 -3.87 15.26
N ARG A 132 -10.85 -3.17 15.69
CA ARG A 132 -10.56 -1.79 15.27
C ARG A 132 -10.04 -1.68 13.84
N SER A 133 -9.55 -2.77 13.28
CA SER A 133 -9.09 -2.79 11.89
C SER A 133 -10.26 -3.16 10.97
N LYS A 134 -10.31 -2.58 9.77
CA LYS A 134 -11.41 -2.78 8.82
C LYS A 134 -10.83 -3.19 7.47
N VAL A 135 -11.41 -4.24 6.87
CA VAL A 135 -11.02 -4.73 5.54
C VAL A 135 -11.26 -3.60 4.52
N PRO A 136 -10.22 -3.08 3.85
CA PRO A 136 -10.35 -1.83 3.10
C PRO A 136 -11.01 -2.00 1.73
N PHE A 137 -11.04 -3.22 1.20
CA PHE A 137 -11.52 -3.55 -0.14
C PHE A 137 -12.82 -4.37 -0.13
N ASN A 138 -13.43 -4.60 1.04
CA ASN A 138 -14.71 -5.28 1.12
C ASN A 138 -15.84 -4.38 0.59
N ASP A 139 -17.02 -4.94 0.36
CA ASP A 139 -18.10 -4.24 -0.37
C ASP A 139 -18.57 -2.96 0.35
N GLY A 140 -18.58 -2.99 1.69
CA GLY A 140 -18.98 -1.85 2.52
C GLY A 140 -17.95 -0.73 2.60
N ASN A 141 -16.66 -1.04 2.45
CA ASN A 141 -15.56 -0.09 2.68
C ASN A 141 -14.88 0.39 1.39
N PHE A 142 -14.89 -0.40 0.30
CA PHE A 142 -14.07 -0.13 -0.88
C PHE A 142 -14.24 1.30 -1.42
N LEU A 143 -15.49 1.73 -1.68
CA LEU A 143 -15.76 3.08 -2.20
C LEU A 143 -15.42 4.19 -1.18
N ILE A 144 -15.60 3.93 0.11
CA ILE A 144 -15.26 4.89 1.18
C ILE A 144 -13.74 5.08 1.21
N LYS A 145 -12.99 3.99 1.19
CA LYS A 145 -11.52 4.00 1.16
C LYS A 145 -10.99 4.62 -0.12
N LEU A 146 -11.59 4.32 -1.26
CA LEU A 146 -11.20 4.90 -2.54
C LEU A 146 -11.36 6.43 -2.53
N ARG A 147 -12.46 6.96 -1.99
CA ARG A 147 -12.66 8.40 -1.81
C ARG A 147 -11.65 9.02 -0.83
N GLN A 148 -11.39 8.35 0.30
CA GLN A 148 -10.38 8.81 1.27
C GLN A 148 -8.97 8.82 0.66
N ALA A 149 -8.68 7.90 -0.25
CA ALA A 149 -7.40 7.77 -0.93
C ALA A 149 -7.29 8.63 -2.20
N TYR A 150 -8.33 9.36 -2.61
CA TYR A 150 -8.27 10.19 -3.81
C TYR A 150 -7.29 11.37 -3.60
N PRO A 151 -6.27 11.55 -4.44
CA PRO A 151 -5.18 12.49 -4.17
C PRO A 151 -5.22 13.77 -5.01
N PHE A 152 -6.28 13.96 -5.82
CA PHE A 152 -6.46 15.09 -6.73
C PHE A 152 -7.65 15.96 -6.33
#